data_AF-A0A434V3F4-F1
#
_entry.id   AF-A0A434V3F4-F1
#
_cell.length_a   1.000
_cell.length_b   1.000
_cell.length_c   1.000
_cell.angle_alpha   90.00
_cell.angle_beta   90.00
_cell.angle_gamma   90.00
#
_symmetry.space_group_name_H-M   'P 1'
#
loop_
_entity.id
_entity.type
_entity.pdbx_description
1 polymer ?
#
loop_
_entity_poly.entity_id
_entity_poly.type
_entity_poly.pdbx_seq_one_letter_code
_entity_poly.pdbx_strand_id
1 'polypeptide(L)'
;YGWVTLAMATGAFRNRKLQLIFAWLAISTLNEVFIGSRAIRLLFITEFGPLFAAGLLVHHLHAHGRSRPALLLLAAAFLISSCTITVTQQWMLEAYGAAVPTANLVAANVVMHGALIAAVLLHGHISSSSLTLALGGLTYPLYLLHQNVGYFVINAATPLAGGWVAAFACVALMLFVSSAIWLYFERPAQRMLRIGLARAVEAGRLRLRRTTAQPAE
;
A
#
# COMPACT_ATOMS: atom_id res chain seq x y z
N TYR A 1 -3.35 10.93 2.20
CA TYR A 1 -4.50 10.09 2.59
C TYR A 1 -5.66 10.82 3.26
N GLY A 2 -5.56 12.10 3.64
CA GLY A 2 -6.65 12.78 4.37
C GLY A 2 -8.02 12.72 3.69
N TRP A 3 -8.08 12.88 2.36
CA TRP A 3 -9.34 12.78 1.62
C TRP A 3 -9.95 11.37 1.63
N VAL A 4 -9.12 10.32 1.60
CA VAL A 4 -9.57 8.92 1.69
C VAL A 4 -10.20 8.68 3.06
N THR A 5 -9.53 9.13 4.13
CA THR A 5 -10.05 9.04 5.50
C THR A 5 -11.38 9.77 5.62
N LEU A 6 -11.51 10.98 5.07
CA LEU A 6 -12.75 11.74 5.08
C LEU A 6 -13.86 11.01 4.29
N ALA A 7 -13.54 10.47 3.12
CA ALA A 7 -14.49 9.71 2.30
C ALA A 7 -14.94 8.40 2.97
N MET A 8 -14.07 7.79 3.80
CA MET A 8 -14.44 6.63 4.62
C MET A 8 -15.32 7.05 5.80
N ALA A 9 -14.95 8.12 6.52
CA ALA A 9 -15.68 8.63 7.67
C ALA A 9 -17.09 9.11 7.32
N THR A 10 -17.27 9.72 6.14
CA THR A 10 -18.56 10.19 5.63
C THR A 10 -19.40 9.07 4.99
N GLY A 11 -18.86 7.85 4.86
CA GLY A 11 -19.53 6.74 4.17
C GLY A 11 -19.60 6.88 2.64
N ALA A 12 -18.95 7.88 2.05
CA ALA A 12 -18.92 8.08 0.60
C ALA A 12 -18.35 6.85 -0.14
N PHE A 13 -17.33 6.21 0.44
CA PHE A 13 -16.78 4.96 -0.08
C PHE A 13 -17.76 3.78 -0.04
N ARG A 14 -18.78 3.80 0.81
CA ARG A 14 -19.80 2.74 0.88
C ARG A 14 -20.76 2.83 -0.31
N ASN A 15 -21.18 4.05 -0.65
CA ASN A 15 -22.26 4.27 -1.61
C ASN A 15 -21.77 4.60 -3.02
N ARG A 16 -20.58 5.19 -3.17
CA ARG A 16 -20.07 5.74 -4.44
C ARG A 16 -18.66 5.27 -4.79
N LYS A 17 -18.25 4.09 -4.31
CA LYS A 17 -16.88 3.55 -4.46
C LYS A 17 -16.33 3.66 -5.88
N LEU A 18 -17.06 3.13 -6.87
CA LEU A 18 -16.59 3.10 -8.26
C LEU A 18 -16.50 4.50 -8.88
N GLN A 19 -17.41 5.40 -8.53
CA GLN A 19 -17.38 6.80 -9.00
C GLN A 19 -16.17 7.56 -8.43
N LEU A 20 -15.87 7.35 -7.13
CA LEU A 20 -14.68 7.93 -6.50
C LEU A 20 -13.40 7.40 -7.12
N ILE A 21 -13.32 6.10 -7.41
CA ILE A 21 -12.16 5.50 -8.07
C ILE A 21 -12.01 6.06 -9.48
N PHE A 22 -13.10 6.17 -10.26
CA PHE A 22 -13.07 6.77 -11.58
C PHE A 22 -12.55 8.22 -11.53
N ALA A 23 -13.13 9.05 -10.65
CA ALA A 23 -12.71 10.44 -10.48
C ALA A 23 -11.23 10.53 -10.07
N TRP A 24 -10.78 9.65 -9.19
CA TRP A 24 -9.39 9.63 -8.76
C TRP A 24 -8.42 9.19 -9.87
N LEU A 25 -8.78 8.19 -10.67
CA LEU A 25 -8.00 7.80 -11.86
C LEU A 25 -7.94 8.93 -12.90
N ALA A 26 -9.05 9.66 -13.09
CA ALA A 26 -9.09 10.82 -13.98
C ALA A 26 -8.19 11.96 -13.46
N ILE A 27 -8.29 12.32 -12.17
CA ILE A 27 -7.41 13.33 -11.54
C ILE A 27 -5.94 12.90 -11.65
N SER A 28 -5.66 11.61 -11.44
CA SER A 28 -4.30 11.08 -11.53
C SER A 28 -3.75 11.21 -12.95
N THR A 29 -4.52 10.79 -13.95
CA THR A 29 -4.13 10.89 -15.35
C THR A 29 -3.95 12.36 -15.78
N LEU A 30 -4.90 13.22 -15.42
CA LEU A 30 -4.84 14.65 -15.76
C LEU A 30 -3.59 15.31 -15.16
N ASN A 31 -3.29 15.02 -13.90
CA ASN A 31 -2.13 15.60 -13.25
C ASN A 31 -0.81 15.10 -13.82
N GLU A 32 -0.68 13.78 -14.00
CA GLU A 32 0.59 13.18 -14.41
C GLU A 32 0.90 13.39 -15.89
N VAL A 33 -0.11 13.54 -16.74
CA VAL A 33 0.10 13.68 -18.19
C VAL A 33 0.07 15.14 -18.65
N PHE A 34 -0.75 15.99 -18.04
CA PHE A 34 -1.02 17.34 -18.58
C PHE A 34 -0.66 18.49 -17.63
N ILE A 35 -0.95 18.37 -16.33
CA ILE A 35 -0.86 19.52 -15.41
C ILE A 35 0.50 19.61 -14.71
N GLY A 36 1.06 18.49 -14.24
CA GLY A 36 2.31 18.45 -13.50
C GLY A 36 2.28 19.13 -12.11
N SER A 37 1.11 19.32 -11.49
CA SER A 37 1.01 20.05 -10.23
C SER A 37 1.49 19.21 -9.04
N ARG A 38 2.48 19.72 -8.30
CA ARG A 38 2.97 19.12 -7.05
C ARG A 38 1.88 19.07 -5.97
N ALA A 39 1.03 20.09 -5.88
CA ALA A 39 -0.03 20.15 -4.88
C ALA A 39 -1.07 19.04 -5.11
N ILE A 40 -1.50 18.86 -6.37
CA ILE A 40 -2.43 17.77 -6.74
C ILE A 40 -1.77 16.42 -6.52
N ARG A 41 -0.49 16.28 -6.90
CA ARG A 41 0.30 15.06 -6.68
C ARG A 41 0.33 14.66 -5.21
N LEU A 42 0.62 15.59 -4.30
CA LEU A 42 0.67 15.29 -2.87
C LEU A 42 -0.72 15.05 -2.26
N LEU A 43 -1.72 15.83 -2.69
CA LEU A 43 -3.07 15.74 -2.12
C LEU A 43 -3.75 14.42 -2.52
N PHE A 44 -3.65 14.04 -3.80
CA PHE A 44 -4.31 12.87 -4.37
C PHE A 44 -3.38 11.67 -4.55
N ILE A 45 -2.07 11.81 -4.33
CA ILE A 45 -1.07 10.74 -4.51
C ILE A 45 -1.16 10.18 -5.94
N THR A 46 -1.21 11.07 -6.93
CA THR A 46 -1.58 10.73 -8.31
C THR A 46 -0.65 9.73 -8.98
N GLU A 47 0.64 9.76 -8.64
CA GLU A 47 1.63 8.82 -9.17
C GLU A 47 1.45 7.37 -8.68
N PHE A 48 0.86 7.18 -7.49
CA PHE A 48 0.56 5.85 -6.94
C PHE A 48 -0.94 5.53 -6.93
N GLY A 49 -1.79 6.50 -7.29
CA GLY A 49 -3.24 6.41 -7.29
C GLY A 49 -3.77 5.21 -8.07
N PRO A 50 -3.29 4.93 -9.30
CA PRO A 50 -3.70 3.76 -10.07
C PRO A 50 -3.43 2.43 -9.37
N LEU A 51 -2.28 2.27 -8.70
CA LEU A 51 -1.94 1.06 -7.95
C LEU A 51 -2.89 0.86 -6.76
N PHE A 52 -3.20 1.95 -6.04
CA PHE A 52 -4.15 1.89 -4.93
C PHE A 52 -5.58 1.61 -5.41
N ALA A 53 -6.00 2.22 -6.52
CA ALA A 53 -7.28 1.95 -7.16
C ALA A 53 -7.42 0.47 -7.54
N ALA A 54 -6.37 -0.14 -8.12
CA ALA A 54 -6.35 -1.56 -8.44
C ALA A 54 -6.61 -2.43 -7.20
N GLY A 55 -5.96 -2.16 -6.07
CA GLY A 55 -6.22 -2.83 -4.80
C GLY A 55 -7.68 -2.73 -4.35
N LEU A 56 -8.26 -1.52 -4.41
CA LEU A 56 -9.66 -1.30 -4.06
C LEU A 56 -10.65 -2.04 -4.96
N LEU A 57 -10.34 -2.14 -6.25
CA LEU A 57 -11.17 -2.78 -7.28
C LEU A 57 -11.10 -4.30 -7.17
N VAL A 58 -9.92 -4.88 -6.98
CA VAL A 58 -9.77 -6.32 -6.77
C VAL A 58 -10.52 -6.74 -5.50
N HIS A 59 -10.39 -5.97 -4.40
CA HIS A 59 -11.18 -6.23 -3.19
C HIS A 59 -12.69 -6.06 -3.43
N HIS A 60 -13.12 -5.07 -4.21
CA HIS A 60 -14.53 -4.90 -4.55
C HIS A 60 -15.10 -6.10 -5.33
N LEU A 61 -14.35 -6.56 -6.33
CA LEU A 61 -14.70 -7.74 -7.15
C LEU A 61 -14.75 -9.03 -6.31
N HIS A 62 -13.84 -9.17 -5.35
CA HIS A 62 -13.86 -10.29 -4.40
C HIS A 62 -15.11 -10.25 -3.51
N ALA A 63 -15.43 -9.10 -2.93
CA ALA A 63 -16.54 -8.97 -1.99
C ALA A 63 -17.94 -8.94 -2.63
N HIS A 64 -18.07 -8.47 -3.88
CA HIS A 64 -19.37 -8.25 -4.54
C HIS A 64 -19.55 -9.05 -5.85
N GLY A 65 -18.55 -9.85 -6.24
CA GLY A 65 -18.54 -10.58 -7.49
C GLY A 65 -18.17 -9.72 -8.71
N ARG A 66 -18.37 -10.29 -9.92
CA ARG A 66 -17.96 -9.65 -11.17
C ARG A 66 -18.83 -8.43 -11.48
N SER A 67 -18.17 -7.31 -11.78
CA SER A 67 -18.83 -6.06 -12.16
C SER A 67 -18.10 -5.47 -13.37
N ARG A 68 -18.83 -5.25 -14.48
CA ARG A 68 -18.28 -4.65 -15.71
C ARG A 68 -17.56 -3.32 -15.44
N PRO A 69 -18.15 -2.33 -14.74
CA PRO A 69 -17.44 -1.08 -14.45
C PRO A 69 -16.20 -1.30 -13.59
N ALA A 70 -16.23 -2.24 -12.64
CA ALA A 70 -15.04 -2.55 -11.83
C ALA A 70 -13.92 -3.19 -12.64
N LEU A 71 -14.24 -4.08 -13.59
CA LEU A 71 -13.26 -4.68 -14.51
C LEU A 71 -12.66 -3.65 -15.46
N LEU A 72 -13.48 -2.75 -16.02
CA LEU A 72 -13.01 -1.66 -16.87
C LEU A 72 -12.10 -0.69 -16.11
N LEU A 73 -12.49 -0.33 -14.88
CA LEU A 73 -11.65 0.51 -14.01
C LEU A 73 -10.36 -0.19 -13.62
N LEU A 74 -10.37 -1.53 -13.46
CA LEU A 74 -9.17 -2.28 -13.12
C LEU A 74 -8.19 -2.32 -14.30
N ALA A 75 -8.72 -2.53 -15.51
CA ALA A 75 -7.93 -2.41 -16.74
C ALA A 75 -7.38 -0.98 -16.92
N ALA A 76 -8.20 0.04 -16.67
CA ALA A 76 -7.77 1.44 -16.72
C ALA A 76 -6.67 1.73 -15.69
N ALA A 77 -6.82 1.27 -14.44
CA ALA A 77 -5.81 1.40 -13.40
C ALA A 77 -4.48 0.76 -13.80
N PHE A 78 -4.53 -0.45 -14.38
CA PHE A 78 -3.34 -1.12 -14.91
C PHE A 78 -2.67 -0.32 -16.04
N LEU A 79 -3.44 0.16 -17.02
CA LEU A 79 -2.88 0.95 -18.13
C LEU A 79 -2.29 2.28 -17.65
N ILE A 80 -3.01 3.02 -16.80
CA ILE A 80 -2.54 4.30 -16.25
C ILE A 80 -1.28 4.08 -15.38
N SER A 81 -1.24 3.02 -14.56
CA SER A 81 -0.04 2.68 -13.79
C SER A 81 1.16 2.41 -14.71
N SER A 82 0.93 1.77 -15.85
CA SER A 82 1.99 1.46 -16.82
C SER A 82 2.49 2.73 -17.54
N CYS A 83 1.61 3.69 -17.83
CA CYS A 83 1.99 4.98 -18.40
C CYS A 83 2.75 5.88 -17.42
N THR A 84 2.49 5.76 -16.11
CA THR A 84 3.10 6.59 -15.06
C THR A 84 4.44 6.06 -14.55
N ILE A 85 4.89 4.88 -15.03
CA ILE A 85 6.20 4.31 -14.70
C ILE A 85 7.37 5.23 -15.07
N THR A 86 7.26 5.98 -16.17
CA THR A 86 8.30 6.90 -16.63
C THR A 86 8.56 8.02 -15.62
N VAL A 87 7.53 8.49 -14.92
CA VAL A 87 7.64 9.46 -13.83
C VAL A 87 8.49 8.89 -12.70
N THR A 88 8.26 7.62 -12.34
CA THR A 88 9.04 6.93 -11.30
C THR A 88 10.49 6.76 -11.72
N GLN A 89 10.74 6.40 -12.98
CA GLN A 89 12.09 6.25 -13.52
C GLN A 89 12.87 7.57 -13.48
N GLN A 90 12.23 8.68 -13.86
CA GLN A 90 12.82 10.01 -13.82
C GLN A 90 13.20 10.41 -12.39
N TRP A 91 12.30 10.15 -11.43
CA TRP A 91 12.59 10.38 -10.02
C TRP A 91 13.79 9.56 -9.52
N MET A 92 13.95 8.31 -9.96
CA MET A 92 15.13 7.50 -9.59
C MET A 92 16.43 8.11 -10.11
N LEU A 93 16.44 8.59 -11.36
CA LEU A 93 17.61 9.26 -11.94
C LEU A 93 17.99 10.49 -11.13
N GLU A 94 17.01 11.31 -10.77
CA GLU A 94 17.23 12.54 -10.00
C GLU A 94 17.69 12.26 -8.56
N ALA A 95 17.13 11.25 -7.91
CA ALA A 95 17.41 10.93 -6.51
C ALA A 95 18.70 10.11 -6.31
N TYR A 96 19.03 9.23 -7.25
CA TYR A 96 20.09 8.22 -7.08
C TYR A 96 21.15 8.23 -8.19
N GLY A 97 21.01 9.05 -9.23
CA GLY A 97 21.92 9.08 -10.37
C GLY A 97 21.84 7.84 -11.28
N ALA A 98 20.94 6.91 -10.99
CA ALA A 98 20.74 5.68 -11.73
C ALA A 98 19.26 5.26 -11.68
N ALA A 99 18.77 4.65 -12.75
CA ALA A 99 17.40 4.14 -12.81
C ALA A 99 17.30 2.78 -13.46
N VAL A 100 16.28 2.03 -13.03
CA VAL A 100 15.94 0.73 -13.59
C VAL A 100 15.39 0.91 -15.01
N PRO A 101 15.77 0.05 -15.98
CA PRO A 101 15.21 0.11 -17.32
C PRO A 101 13.69 0.04 -17.34
N THR A 102 13.04 0.83 -18.20
CA THR A 102 11.57 0.93 -18.28
C THR A 102 10.90 -0.43 -18.52
N ALA A 103 11.51 -1.28 -19.36
CA ALA A 103 11.00 -2.62 -19.62
C ALA A 103 10.89 -3.48 -18.33
N ASN A 104 11.89 -3.36 -17.44
CA ASN A 104 11.90 -4.08 -16.17
C ASN A 104 10.85 -3.52 -15.20
N LEU A 105 10.64 -2.19 -15.21
CA LEU A 105 9.58 -1.57 -14.41
C LEU A 105 8.19 -1.98 -14.88
N VAL A 106 7.96 -2.06 -16.21
CA VAL A 106 6.70 -2.55 -16.78
C VAL A 106 6.49 -4.03 -16.43
N ALA A 107 7.52 -4.86 -16.57
CA ALA A 107 7.46 -6.26 -16.18
C ALA A 107 7.13 -6.42 -14.67
N ALA A 108 7.80 -5.64 -13.82
CA ALA A 108 7.51 -5.61 -12.39
C ALA A 108 6.07 -5.19 -12.11
N ASN A 109 5.55 -4.18 -12.82
CA ASN A 109 4.17 -3.73 -12.67
C ASN A 109 3.14 -4.82 -13.05
N VAL A 110 3.39 -5.54 -14.14
CA VAL A 110 2.58 -6.71 -14.53
C VAL A 110 2.61 -7.78 -13.46
N VAL A 111 3.80 -8.13 -12.97
CA VAL A 111 3.97 -9.12 -11.89
C VAL A 111 3.24 -8.70 -10.63
N MET A 112 3.33 -7.42 -10.22
CA MET A 112 2.63 -6.92 -9.03
C MET A 112 1.12 -7.00 -9.15
N HIS A 113 0.54 -6.59 -10.28
CA HIS A 113 -0.91 -6.72 -10.51
C HIS A 113 -1.34 -8.19 -10.57
N GLY A 114 -0.58 -9.03 -11.26
CA GLY A 114 -0.81 -10.48 -11.32
C GLY A 114 -0.74 -11.12 -9.94
N ALA A 115 0.26 -10.78 -9.13
CA ALA A 115 0.43 -11.26 -7.77
C ALA A 115 -0.71 -10.80 -6.85
N LEU A 116 -1.18 -9.56 -6.97
CA LEU A 116 -2.34 -9.06 -6.23
C LEU A 116 -3.61 -9.86 -6.58
N ILE A 117 -3.87 -10.07 -7.87
CA ILE A 117 -5.03 -10.85 -8.33
C ILE A 117 -4.90 -12.30 -7.85
N ALA A 118 -3.73 -12.91 -8.00
CA ALA A 118 -3.46 -14.27 -7.55
C ALA A 118 -3.62 -14.42 -6.03
N ALA A 119 -3.10 -13.48 -5.24
CA ALA A 119 -3.24 -13.49 -3.78
C ALA A 119 -4.72 -13.48 -3.34
N VAL A 120 -5.55 -12.74 -4.07
CA VAL A 120 -6.99 -12.72 -3.83
C VAL A 120 -7.65 -14.02 -4.32
N LEU A 121 -7.31 -14.56 -5.47
CA LEU A 121 -7.89 -15.83 -5.94
C LEU A 121 -7.48 -17.02 -5.07
N LEU A 122 -6.27 -17.00 -4.50
CA LEU A 122 -5.70 -18.07 -3.69
C LEU A 122 -5.95 -17.89 -2.19
N HIS A 123 -6.73 -16.88 -1.78
CA HIS A 123 -6.92 -16.55 -0.37
C HIS A 123 -7.42 -17.75 0.45
N GLY A 124 -8.23 -18.64 -0.14
CA GLY A 124 -8.82 -19.80 0.53
C GLY A 124 -7.84 -20.96 0.74
N HIS A 125 -6.68 -20.93 0.07
CA HIS A 125 -5.65 -21.97 0.17
C HIS A 125 -4.53 -21.61 1.15
N ILE A 126 -4.52 -20.38 1.67
CA ILE A 126 -3.47 -19.91 2.58
C ILE A 126 -3.98 -20.01 4.02
N SER A 127 -3.35 -20.87 4.81
CA SER A 127 -3.69 -21.00 6.23
C SER A 127 -3.25 -19.77 7.03
N SER A 128 -4.03 -19.42 8.05
CA SER A 128 -3.67 -18.38 9.03
C SER A 128 -2.63 -18.92 10.02
N SER A 129 -1.47 -19.31 9.51
CA SER A 129 -0.36 -19.85 10.30
C SER A 129 0.41 -18.72 11.00
N SER A 130 1.20 -19.09 12.02
CA SER A 130 2.15 -18.16 12.63
C SER A 130 3.15 -17.58 11.62
N LEU A 131 3.47 -18.33 10.56
CA LEU A 131 4.34 -17.87 9.49
C LEU A 131 3.67 -16.78 8.65
N THR A 132 2.42 -16.99 8.24
CA THR A 132 1.63 -15.99 7.49
C THR A 132 1.51 -14.68 8.27
N LEU A 133 1.29 -14.78 9.59
CA LEU A 133 1.26 -13.62 10.48
C LEU A 133 2.63 -12.94 10.62
N ALA A 134 3.71 -13.72 10.74
CA ALA A 134 5.07 -13.18 10.81
C ALA A 134 5.45 -12.45 9.51
N LEU A 135 5.21 -13.08 8.35
CA LEU A 135 5.44 -12.48 7.04
C LEU A 135 4.66 -11.18 6.88
N GLY A 136 3.37 -11.17 7.26
CA GLY A 136 2.56 -9.95 7.29
C GLY A 136 3.15 -8.87 8.21
N GLY A 137 3.63 -9.25 9.38
CA GLY A 137 4.28 -8.33 10.33
C GLY A 137 5.57 -7.69 9.81
N LEU A 138 6.35 -8.43 9.00
CA LEU A 138 7.59 -7.93 8.40
C LEU A 138 7.36 -6.91 7.27
N THR A 139 6.18 -6.90 6.65
CA THR A 139 5.92 -6.06 5.47
C THR A 139 6.09 -4.57 5.74
N TYR A 140 5.70 -4.09 6.93
CA TYR A 140 5.77 -2.67 7.26
C TYR A 140 7.21 -2.17 7.47
N PRO A 141 8.03 -2.79 8.34
CA PRO A 141 9.42 -2.36 8.49
C PRO A 141 10.23 -2.59 7.22
N LEU A 142 9.96 -3.67 6.47
CA LEU A 142 10.60 -3.88 5.18
C LEU A 142 10.23 -2.78 4.18
N TYR A 143 8.96 -2.39 4.11
CA TYR A 143 8.49 -1.30 3.25
C TYR A 143 9.23 0.01 3.57
N LEU A 144 9.40 0.36 4.85
CA LEU A 144 10.10 1.58 5.24
C LEU A 144 11.59 1.56 4.91
N LEU A 145 12.24 0.40 5.02
CA LEU A 145 13.69 0.29 4.87
C LEU A 145 14.14 0.05 3.42
N HIS A 146 13.44 -0.80 2.68
CA HIS A 146 13.97 -1.41 1.47
C HIS A 146 14.34 -0.43 0.36
N GLN A 147 13.65 0.72 0.25
CA GLN A 147 13.84 1.61 -0.88
C GLN A 147 15.12 2.45 -0.74
N ASN A 148 15.13 3.43 0.17
CA ASN A 148 16.28 4.35 0.30
C ASN A 148 17.55 3.63 0.76
N VAL A 149 17.43 2.77 1.78
CA VAL A 149 18.58 2.01 2.31
C VAL A 149 19.04 0.98 1.29
N GLY A 150 18.11 0.36 0.57
CA GLY A 150 18.44 -0.62 -0.46
C GLY A 150 19.22 -0.02 -1.62
N TYR A 151 18.79 1.13 -2.17
CA TYR A 151 19.55 1.83 -3.20
C TYR A 151 20.95 2.20 -2.73
N PHE A 152 21.07 2.75 -1.52
CA PHE A 152 22.37 3.10 -0.95
C PHE A 152 23.31 1.89 -0.83
N VAL A 153 22.83 0.80 -0.20
CA VAL A 153 23.64 -0.41 0.02
C VAL A 153 24.02 -1.07 -1.30
N ILE A 154 23.09 -1.22 -2.23
CA ILE A 154 23.35 -1.87 -3.53
C ILE A 154 24.35 -1.05 -4.34
N ASN A 155 24.17 0.28 -4.42
CA ASN A 155 25.08 1.14 -5.19
C ASN A 155 26.49 1.17 -4.59
N ALA A 156 26.62 1.13 -3.25
CA ALA A 156 27.93 1.07 -2.59
C ALA A 156 28.61 -0.30 -2.71
N ALA A 157 27.86 -1.39 -2.66
CA ALA A 157 28.41 -2.75 -2.68
C ALA A 157 28.64 -3.31 -4.09
N THR A 158 27.92 -2.83 -5.10
CA THR A 158 28.03 -3.31 -6.49
C THR A 158 29.46 -3.20 -7.06
N PRO A 159 30.19 -2.08 -6.89
CA PRO A 159 31.58 -1.98 -7.34
C PRO A 159 32.55 -2.94 -6.65
N LEU A 160 32.21 -3.43 -5.45
CA LEU A 160 33.09 -4.25 -4.61
C LEU A 160 32.86 -5.75 -4.81
N ALA A 161 31.60 -6.18 -4.95
CA ALA A 161 31.22 -7.59 -4.92
C ALA A 161 30.41 -8.04 -6.15
N GLY A 162 30.09 -7.11 -7.07
CA GLY A 162 29.19 -7.35 -8.20
C GLY A 162 27.72 -7.23 -7.83
N GLY A 163 26.87 -6.98 -8.84
CA GLY A 163 25.46 -6.60 -8.63
C GLY A 163 24.62 -7.67 -7.94
N TRP A 164 24.78 -8.95 -8.28
CA TRP A 164 24.00 -10.03 -7.67
C TRP A 164 24.34 -10.25 -6.20
N VAL A 165 25.62 -10.24 -5.85
CA VAL A 165 26.06 -10.39 -4.46
C VAL A 165 25.58 -9.20 -3.63
N ALA A 166 25.74 -7.97 -4.15
CA ALA A 166 25.21 -6.77 -3.52
C ALA A 166 23.70 -6.84 -3.28
N ALA A 167 22.92 -7.30 -4.28
CA ALA A 167 21.48 -7.44 -4.17
C ALA A 167 21.06 -8.48 -3.10
N PHE A 168 21.64 -9.69 -3.12
CA PHE A 168 21.30 -10.72 -2.13
C PHE A 168 21.73 -10.34 -0.72
N ALA A 169 22.92 -9.74 -0.56
CA ALA A 169 23.38 -9.23 0.73
C ALA A 169 22.45 -8.12 1.25
N CYS A 170 22.01 -7.21 0.38
CA CYS A 170 21.04 -6.17 0.72
C CYS A 170 19.71 -6.77 1.17
N VAL A 171 19.15 -7.75 0.44
CA VAL A 171 17.90 -8.41 0.83
C VAL A 171 18.04 -9.09 2.19
N ALA A 172 19.12 -9.84 2.42
CA ALA A 172 19.40 -10.48 3.70
C ALA A 172 19.49 -9.45 4.84
N LEU A 173 20.21 -8.35 4.62
CA LEU A 173 20.31 -7.24 5.58
C LEU A 173 18.94 -6.62 5.87
N MET A 174 18.16 -6.29 4.84
CA MET A 174 16.84 -5.68 5.02
C MET A 174 15.89 -6.61 5.78
N LEU A 175 15.87 -7.90 5.48
CA LEU A 175 15.06 -8.89 6.20
C LEU A 175 15.50 -9.05 7.65
N PHE A 176 16.82 -9.07 7.91
CA PHE A 176 17.36 -9.13 9.26
C PHE A 176 16.95 -7.91 10.09
N VAL A 177 17.20 -6.70 9.59
CA VAL A 177 16.85 -5.46 10.28
C VAL A 177 15.33 -5.34 10.46
N SER A 178 14.53 -5.68 9.44
CA SER A 178 13.08 -5.65 9.54
C SER A 178 12.56 -6.64 10.58
N SER A 179 13.19 -7.81 10.68
CA SER A 179 12.84 -8.81 11.71
C SER A 179 13.17 -8.30 13.11
N ALA A 180 14.31 -7.65 13.29
CA ALA A 180 14.66 -7.04 14.57
C ALA A 180 13.65 -5.93 14.95
N ILE A 181 13.32 -5.03 14.02
CA ILE A 181 12.34 -3.96 14.28
C ILE A 181 10.98 -4.55 14.65
N TRP A 182 10.51 -5.52 13.87
CA TRP A 182 9.22 -6.15 14.10
C TRP A 182 9.15 -6.84 15.47
N LEU A 183 10.17 -7.63 15.83
CA LEU A 183 10.19 -8.39 17.07
C LEU A 183 10.34 -7.51 18.31
N TYR A 184 11.21 -6.50 18.26
CA TYR A 184 11.58 -5.70 19.44
C TYR A 184 10.77 -4.42 19.61
N PHE A 185 10.21 -3.85 18.55
CA PHE A 185 9.50 -2.57 18.62
C PHE A 185 8.03 -2.71 18.24
N GLU A 186 7.74 -3.20 17.03
CA GLU A 186 6.36 -3.16 16.53
C GLU A 186 5.45 -4.15 17.24
N ARG A 187 5.88 -5.41 17.40
CA ARG A 187 5.06 -6.44 18.04
C ARG A 187 4.72 -6.09 19.50
N PRO A 188 5.67 -5.60 20.33
CA PRO A 188 5.34 -5.09 21.65
C PRO A 188 4.41 -3.88 21.62
N ALA A 189 4.68 -2.88 20.76
CA ALA A 189 3.86 -1.68 20.66
C ALA A 189 2.41 -1.99 20.23
N GLN A 190 2.22 -2.87 19.24
CA GLN A 190 0.90 -3.33 18.80
C GLN A 190 0.14 -4.02 19.94
N ARG A 191 0.83 -4.85 20.74
CA ARG A 191 0.21 -5.50 21.91
C ARG A 191 -0.24 -4.48 22.94
N MET A 192 0.60 -3.48 23.26
CA MET A 192 0.27 -2.42 24.20
C MET A 192 -0.91 -1.58 23.72
N LEU A 193 -0.91 -1.18 22.44
CA LEU A 193 -1.97 -0.39 21.83
C LEU A 193 -3.31 -1.14 21.83
N ARG A 194 -3.31 -2.45 21.50
CA ARG A 194 -4.52 -3.28 21.55
C ARG A 194 -5.11 -3.34 22.95
N ILE A 195 -4.28 -3.52 23.97
CA ILE A 195 -4.72 -3.55 25.37
C ILE A 195 -5.29 -2.18 25.79
N GLY A 196 -4.60 -1.09 25.43
CA GLY A 196 -5.04 0.27 25.73
C GLY A 196 -6.38 0.61 25.07
N LEU A 197 -6.52 0.31 23.79
CA LEU A 197 -7.75 0.57 23.03
C LEU A 197 -8.92 -0.29 23.53
N ALA A 198 -8.68 -1.55 23.85
CA ALA A 198 -9.71 -2.42 24.43
C ALA A 198 -10.25 -1.85 25.75
N ARG A 199 -9.35 -1.40 26.64
CA ARG A 199 -9.73 -0.75 27.91
C ARG A 199 -10.51 0.54 27.69
N ALA A 200 -10.08 1.37 26.74
CA ALA A 200 -10.76 2.64 26.43
C ALA A 200 -12.18 2.41 25.88
N VAL A 201 -12.35 1.44 24.99
CA VAL A 201 -13.66 1.07 24.44
C VAL A 201 -14.58 0.51 25.53
N GLU A 202 -14.06 -0.34 26.42
CA GLU A 202 -14.82 -0.89 27.54
C GLU A 202 -15.26 0.21 28.52
N ALA A 203 -14.35 1.12 28.89
CA ALA A 203 -14.68 2.27 29.72
C ALA A 203 -15.74 3.18 29.07
N GLY A 204 -15.66 3.40 27.76
CA GLY A 204 -16.65 4.17 27.00
C GLY A 204 -18.03 3.49 26.98
N ARG A 205 -18.09 2.17 26.78
CA ARG A 205 -19.33 1.39 26.84
C ARG A 205 -19.98 1.42 28.22
N LEU A 206 -19.18 1.35 29.28
CA LEU A 206 -19.67 1.44 30.67
C LEU A 206 -20.23 2.82 30.98
N ARG A 207 -19.59 3.89 30.49
CA ARG A 207 -20.12 5.27 30.62
C ARG A 207 -21.46 5.44 29.89
N LEU A 208 -21.55 4.98 28.64
CA LEU A 208 -22.79 5.04 27.85
C LEU A 208 -23.94 4.28 28.53
N ARG A 209 -23.68 3.09 29.07
CA ARG A 209 -24.69 2.29 29.80
C ARG A 209 -25.21 2.99 31.06
N ARG A 210 -24.35 3.69 31.80
CA ARG A 210 -24.76 4.46 32.99
C ARG A 210 -25.64 5.65 32.62
N THR A 211 -25.30 6.38 31.56
CA THR A 211 -26.10 7.52 31.09
C THR A 211 -27.48 7.11 30.60
N THR A 212 -27.62 5.94 29.96
CA THR A 212 -28.94 5.41 29.54
C THR A 212 -29.77 4.82 30.70
N ALA A 213 -29.17 4.57 31.86
CA ALA A 213 -29.82 3.94 33.01
C ALA A 213 -30.29 4.93 34.09
N GLN A 214 -30.01 6.23 33.96
CA GLN A 214 -30.66 7.27 34.76
C GLN A 214 -31.98 7.67 34.07
N PRO A 215 -33.16 7.37 34.64
CA PRO A 215 -34.42 7.94 34.18
C PRO A 215 -34.42 9.44 34.48
N ALA A 216 -35.03 10.23 33.61
CA ALA A 216 -35.33 11.63 33.88
C ALA A 216 -36.31 11.70 35.06
N GLU A 217 -35.88 12.34 36.15
CA GLU A 217 -36.76 12.81 37.23
C GLU A 217 -37.58 14.03 36.77
#